data_AF-A0A970FIT6-F1
#
_entry.id   AF-A0A970FIT6-F1
#
_cell.length_a   1.000
_cell.length_b   1.000
_cell.length_c   1.000
_cell.angle_alpha   90.00
_cell.angle_beta   90.00
_cell.angle_gamma   90.00
#
_symmetry.space_group_name_H-M   'P 1'
#
loop_
_entity.id
_entity.type
_entity.pdbx_description
1 polymer ?
#
loop_
_entity_poly.entity_id
_entity_poly.type
_entity_poly.pdbx_seq_one_letter_code
_entity_poly.pdbx_strand_id
1 'polypeptide(L)'
;MDQAFRLLVIVAVLYLVFLCVIRLVMGTVYKSKSFLINIIGIITVFGGFILSRFGEYLKLPDYIYYIVPVLLIVLLPPLSLNMKTDQTLKYLIFFVVSVVLIHVLFSLLVGWKDLLPFIKIPSLWGVK
;
A
#
# COMPACT_ATOMS: atom_id res chain seq x y z
N MET A 1 -7.78 -21.65 -3.60
CA MET A 1 -6.71 -20.97 -2.86
C MET A 1 -7.27 -20.55 -1.52
N ASP A 2 -6.60 -20.88 -0.42
CA ASP A 2 -7.03 -20.50 0.92
C ASP A 2 -7.12 -18.97 1.07
N GLN A 3 -8.09 -18.47 1.84
CA GLN A 3 -8.33 -17.04 1.98
C GLN A 3 -7.17 -16.32 2.69
N ALA A 4 -6.53 -16.95 3.67
CA ALA A 4 -5.37 -16.38 4.33
C ALA A 4 -4.17 -16.33 3.38
N PHE A 5 -3.97 -17.39 2.59
CA PHE A 5 -2.92 -17.41 1.57
C PHE A 5 -3.11 -16.30 0.52
N ARG A 6 -4.35 -16.05 0.06
CA ARG A 6 -4.65 -14.93 -0.85
C ARG A 6 -4.25 -13.58 -0.27
N LEU A 7 -4.57 -13.35 1.01
CA LEU A 7 -4.24 -12.11 1.69
C LEU A 7 -2.73 -11.93 1.86
N LEU A 8 -2.00 -12.99 2.21
CA LEU A 8 -0.54 -12.95 2.32
C LEU A 8 0.11 -12.57 0.99
N VAL A 9 -0.36 -13.14 -0.12
CA VAL A 9 0.13 -12.78 -1.47
C VAL A 9 -0.15 -11.31 -1.78
N ILE A 10 -1.37 -10.83 -1.52
CA ILE A 10 -1.75 -9.42 -1.73
C ILE A 10 -0.83 -8.50 -0.94
N VAL A 11 -0.65 -8.73 0.36
CA VAL A 11 0.20 -7.90 1.23
C VAL A 11 1.66 -7.93 0.78
N ALA A 12 2.18 -9.10 0.37
CA ALA A 12 3.54 -9.22 -0.15
C ALA A 12 3.73 -8.40 -1.45
N VAL A 13 2.77 -8.46 -2.36
CA VAL A 13 2.83 -7.68 -3.60
C VAL A 13 2.70 -6.17 -3.30
N LEU A 14 1.81 -5.76 -2.41
CA LEU A 14 1.70 -4.36 -1.97
C LEU A 14 3.03 -3.84 -1.39
N TYR A 15 3.71 -4.66 -0.60
CA TYR A 15 5.02 -4.35 -0.06
C TYR A 15 6.08 -4.17 -1.16
N LEU A 16 6.10 -5.05 -2.16
CA LEU A 16 7.00 -4.91 -3.31
C LEU A 16 6.70 -3.66 -4.14
N VAL A 17 5.42 -3.32 -4.34
CA VAL A 17 5.02 -2.09 -5.03
C VAL A 17 5.50 -0.87 -4.24
N PHE A 18 5.32 -0.87 -2.92
CA PHE A 18 5.84 0.19 -2.05
C PHE A 18 7.36 0.38 -2.22
N LEU A 19 8.13 -0.72 -2.15
CA LEU A 19 9.58 -0.66 -2.34
C LEU A 19 9.96 -0.14 -3.74
N CYS A 20 9.21 -0.53 -4.77
CA CYS A 20 9.40 -0.05 -6.14
C CYS A 20 9.18 1.48 -6.23
N VAL A 21 8.08 1.98 -5.67
CA VAL A 21 7.79 3.42 -5.63
C VAL A 21 8.90 4.18 -4.90
N ILE A 22 9.31 3.74 -3.71
CA ILE A 22 10.39 4.40 -2.95
C ILE A 22 11.71 4.35 -3.72
N ARG A 23 12.02 3.25 -4.41
CA ARG A 23 13.21 3.14 -5.25
C ARG A 23 13.21 4.15 -6.40
N LEU A 24 12.08 4.32 -7.07
CA LEU A 24 11.93 5.32 -8.14
C LEU A 24 12.07 6.76 -7.63
N VAL A 25 11.54 7.04 -6.43
CA VAL A 25 11.61 8.37 -5.81
C VAL A 25 13.01 8.71 -5.29
N MET A 26 13.65 7.77 -4.58
CA MET A 26 14.92 8.01 -3.89
C MET A 26 16.14 7.81 -4.78
N GLY A 27 16.00 7.09 -5.90
CA GLY A 27 17.08 6.86 -6.86
C GLY A 27 18.34 6.28 -6.20
N THR A 28 19.47 6.98 -6.34
CA THR A 28 20.76 6.55 -5.79
C THR A 28 20.80 6.51 -4.26
N VAL A 29 20.02 7.35 -3.59
CA VAL A 29 19.95 7.43 -2.12
C VAL A 29 19.20 6.24 -1.52
N TYR A 30 18.48 5.45 -2.34
CA TYR A 30 17.78 4.25 -1.87
C TYR A 30 18.71 3.27 -1.15
N LYS A 31 19.90 3.00 -1.71
CA LYS A 31 20.81 1.97 -1.17
C LYS A 31 21.32 2.34 0.22
N SER A 32 21.66 3.60 0.45
CA SER A 32 22.19 4.07 1.74
C SER A 32 21.13 4.08 2.86
N LYS A 33 19.84 4.13 2.51
CA LYS A 33 18.72 4.12 3.46
C LYS A 33 17.89 2.82 3.41
N SER A 34 18.37 1.78 2.73
CA SER A 34 17.61 0.56 2.42
C SER A 34 17.04 -0.14 3.67
N PHE A 35 17.80 -0.20 4.76
CA PHE A 35 17.33 -0.77 6.03
C PHE A 35 16.15 0.01 6.61
N LEU A 36 16.26 1.34 6.68
CA LEU A 36 15.18 2.21 7.17
C LEU A 36 13.95 2.14 6.25
N ILE A 37 14.14 2.07 4.94
CA ILE A 37 13.06 1.91 3.95
C ILE A 37 12.30 0.60 4.18
N ASN A 38 12.99 -0.50 4.46
CA ASN A 38 12.34 -1.77 4.77
C ASN A 38 11.52 -1.69 6.06
N ILE A 39 12.07 -1.08 7.12
CA ILE A 39 11.32 -0.88 8.38
C ILE A 39 10.07 -0.05 8.13
N ILE A 40 10.19 1.09 7.44
CA ILE A 40 9.05 1.93 7.08
C ILE A 40 8.05 1.13 6.26
N GLY A 41 8.49 0.42 5.23
CA GLY A 41 7.60 -0.39 4.39
C GLY A 41 6.84 -1.45 5.18
N ILE A 42 7.50 -2.13 6.13
CA ILE A 42 6.84 -3.11 6.99
C ILE A 42 5.78 -2.43 7.85
N ILE A 43 6.14 -1.38 8.57
CA ILE A 43 5.21 -0.63 9.45
C ILE A 43 4.03 -0.10 8.64
N THR A 44 4.29 0.44 7.45
CA THR A 44 3.27 1.10 6.64
C THR A 44 2.31 0.07 6.03
N VAL A 45 2.83 -0.96 5.37
CA VAL A 45 2.02 -1.92 4.63
C VAL A 45 1.38 -2.94 5.57
N PHE A 46 2.17 -3.57 6.45
CA PHE A 46 1.64 -4.57 7.38
C PHE A 46 0.87 -3.91 8.52
N GLY A 47 1.34 -2.77 9.05
CA GLY A 47 0.60 -2.05 10.08
C GLY A 47 -0.74 -1.52 9.55
N GLY A 48 -0.76 -0.97 8.33
CA GLY A 48 -2.00 -0.59 7.67
C GLY A 48 -2.96 -1.77 7.45
N PHE A 49 -2.42 -2.90 6.99
CA PHE A 49 -3.19 -4.14 6.83
C PHE A 49 -3.77 -4.64 8.16
N ILE A 50 -2.97 -4.71 9.22
CA ILE A 50 -3.40 -5.16 10.55
C ILE A 50 -4.50 -4.24 11.08
N LEU A 51 -4.33 -2.92 10.99
CA LEU A 51 -5.36 -1.96 11.41
C LEU A 51 -6.65 -2.14 10.62
N SER A 52 -6.56 -2.29 9.30
CA SER A 52 -7.75 -2.50 8.45
C SER A 52 -8.48 -3.81 8.76
N ARG A 53 -7.75 -4.85 9.19
CA ARG A 53 -8.32 -6.20 9.42
C ARG A 53 -8.80 -6.39 10.85
N PHE A 54 -8.09 -5.82 11.82
CA PHE A 54 -8.34 -6.02 13.24
C PHE A 54 -8.93 -4.78 13.94
N GLY A 55 -9.12 -3.67 13.24
CA GLY A 55 -9.67 -2.43 13.79
C GLY A 55 -11.01 -2.62 14.50
N GLU A 56 -11.90 -3.43 13.93
CA GLU A 56 -13.20 -3.77 14.53
C GLU A 56 -13.04 -4.55 15.85
N TYR A 57 -12.10 -5.49 15.92
CA TYR A 57 -11.83 -6.26 17.14
C TYR A 57 -11.22 -5.41 18.25
N LEU A 58 -10.50 -4.34 17.89
CA LEU A 58 -9.92 -3.38 18.83
C LEU A 58 -10.95 -2.36 19.34
N LYS A 59 -12.22 -2.44 18.89
CA LYS A 59 -13.31 -1.50 19.22
C LYS A 59 -12.91 -0.03 18.99
N LEU A 60 -12.04 0.21 18.01
CA LEU A 60 -11.63 1.56 17.65
C LEU A 60 -12.74 2.21 16.82
N PRO A 61 -12.98 3.53 17.00
CA PRO A 61 -13.88 4.26 16.13
C PRO A 61 -13.53 4.10 14.65
N ASP A 62 -14.56 4.02 13.80
CA ASP A 62 -14.41 3.65 12.39
C ASP A 62 -13.39 4.51 11.64
N TYR A 63 -13.42 5.82 11.89
CA TYR A 63 -12.49 6.74 11.26
C TYR A 63 -11.01 6.43 11.57
N ILE A 64 -10.67 5.80 12.69
CA ILE A 64 -9.27 5.51 13.06
C ILE A 64 -8.68 4.45 12.13
N TYR A 65 -9.34 3.31 11.96
CA TYR A 65 -8.79 2.24 11.14
C TYR A 65 -8.89 2.50 9.63
N TYR A 66 -9.60 3.54 9.20
CA TYR A 66 -9.55 4.05 7.82
C TYR A 66 -8.50 5.16 7.61
N ILE A 67 -8.45 6.15 8.50
CA ILE A 67 -7.57 7.33 8.31
C ILE A 67 -6.12 6.99 8.66
N VAL A 68 -5.88 6.22 9.73
CA VAL A 68 -4.51 5.95 10.19
C VAL A 68 -3.67 5.20 9.15
N PRO A 69 -4.15 4.14 8.48
CA PRO A 69 -3.40 3.50 7.41
C PRO A 69 -3.04 4.44 6.26
N VAL A 70 -3.96 5.34 5.88
CA VAL A 70 -3.73 6.33 4.83
C VAL A 70 -2.67 7.35 5.26
N LEU A 71 -2.75 7.86 6.50
CA LEU A 71 -1.74 8.78 7.02
C LEU A 71 -0.38 8.10 7.15
N LEU A 72 -0.34 6.83 7.59
CA LEU A 72 0.88 6.03 7.63
C LEU A 72 1.54 5.99 6.26
N ILE A 73 0.79 5.65 5.21
CA ILE A 73 1.37 5.51 3.87
C ILE A 73 1.73 6.85 3.23
N VAL A 74 0.95 7.90 3.49
CA VAL A 74 1.21 9.21 2.88
C VAL A 74 2.33 9.97 3.58
N LEU A 75 2.39 9.93 4.91
CA LEU A 75 3.27 10.79 5.70
C LEU A 75 4.53 10.09 6.22
N LEU A 76 4.46 8.81 6.57
CA LEU A 76 5.61 8.14 7.20
C LEU A 76 6.85 8.11 6.29
N PRO A 77 6.75 7.73 5.00
CA PRO A 77 7.94 7.69 4.14
C PRO A 77 8.57 9.07 3.92
N PRO A 78 7.82 10.14 3.56
CA PRO A 78 8.40 11.47 3.40
C PRO A 78 9.08 12.00 4.66
N LEU A 79 8.42 11.86 5.82
CA LEU A 79 8.92 12.39 7.09
C LEU A 79 10.13 11.59 7.60
N SER A 80 10.04 10.26 7.64
CA SER A 80 11.12 9.42 8.18
C SER A 80 12.35 9.37 7.28
N LEU A 81 12.19 9.51 5.96
CA LEU A 81 13.31 9.51 5.02
C LEU A 81 13.92 10.90 4.78
N ASN A 82 13.33 11.96 5.37
CA ASN A 82 13.68 13.36 5.13
C ASN A 82 13.68 13.68 3.63
N MET A 83 12.58 13.34 2.95
CA MET A 83 12.43 13.60 1.52
C MET A 83 12.40 15.10 1.24
N LYS A 84 13.11 15.53 0.19
CA LYS A 84 13.00 16.88 -0.35
C LYS A 84 11.63 17.08 -1.01
N THR A 85 11.21 18.32 -1.21
CA THR A 85 9.90 18.64 -1.83
C THR A 85 9.69 17.95 -3.18
N ASP A 86 10.72 17.86 -4.02
CA ASP A 86 10.62 17.18 -5.32
C ASP A 86 10.41 15.66 -5.16
N GLN A 87 11.07 15.04 -4.18
CA GLN A 87 10.92 13.63 -3.85
C GLN A 87 9.55 13.35 -3.26
N THR A 88 9.08 14.20 -2.34
CA THR A 88 7.74 14.09 -1.75
C THR A 88 6.67 14.23 -2.83
N LEU A 89 6.79 15.19 -3.75
CA LEU A 89 5.82 15.34 -4.83
C LEU A 89 5.83 14.12 -5.78
N LYS A 90 7.01 13.62 -6.16
CA LYS A 90 7.14 12.37 -6.94
C LYS A 90 6.50 11.19 -6.20
N TYR A 91 6.73 11.08 -4.90
CA TYR A 91 6.15 10.04 -4.07
C TYR A 91 4.63 10.09 -4.08
N LEU A 92 4.03 11.27 -3.87
CA LEU A 92 2.58 11.43 -3.89
C LEU A 92 1.98 11.08 -5.26
N ILE A 93 2.62 11.50 -6.35
CA ILE A 93 2.19 11.16 -7.71
C ILE A 93 2.26 9.65 -7.93
N PHE A 94 3.42 9.03 -7.65
CA PHE A 94 3.58 7.59 -7.81
C PHE A 94 2.69 6.78 -6.88
N PHE A 95 2.41 7.27 -5.68
CA PHE A 95 1.46 6.66 -4.76
C PHE A 95 0.06 6.60 -5.39
N VAL A 96 -0.49 7.72 -5.86
CA VAL A 96 -1.80 7.75 -6.52
C VAL A 96 -1.82 6.82 -7.75
N VAL A 97 -0.79 6.88 -8.60
CA VAL A 97 -0.68 6.00 -9.77
C VAL A 97 -0.63 4.52 -9.37
N SER A 98 0.14 4.18 -8.33
CA SER A 98 0.25 2.81 -7.83
C SER A 98 -1.05 2.28 -7.28
N VAL A 99 -1.84 3.09 -6.56
CA VAL A 99 -3.17 2.69 -6.06
C VAL A 99 -4.09 2.32 -7.22
N VAL A 100 -4.14 3.15 -8.26
CA VAL A 100 -4.94 2.87 -9.46
C VAL A 100 -4.44 1.62 -10.17
N LEU A 101 -3.13 1.49 -10.37
CA LEU A 101 -2.54 0.34 -11.06
C LEU A 101 -2.78 -0.97 -10.29
N ILE A 102 -2.59 -0.97 -8.97
CA ILE A 102 -2.88 -2.10 -8.09
C ILE A 102 -4.36 -2.47 -8.19
N HIS A 103 -5.27 -1.49 -8.11
CA HIS A 103 -6.71 -1.74 -8.22
C HIS A 103 -7.06 -2.45 -9.52
N VAL A 104 -6.53 -1.96 -10.65
CA VAL A 104 -6.74 -2.55 -11.97
C VAL A 104 -6.17 -3.98 -12.02
N LEU A 105 -4.91 -4.17 -11.63
CA LEU A 105 -4.23 -5.46 -11.70
C LEU A 105 -4.89 -6.50 -10.79
N PHE A 106 -5.22 -6.14 -9.55
CA PHE A 106 -5.82 -7.08 -8.60
C PHE A 106 -7.29 -7.36 -8.92
N SER A 107 -8.03 -6.38 -9.45
CA SER A 107 -9.38 -6.63 -9.95
C SER A 107 -9.38 -7.61 -11.13
N LEU A 108 -8.50 -7.41 -12.11
CA LEU A 108 -8.41 -8.27 -13.30
C LEU A 108 -7.89 -9.67 -12.99
N LEU A 109 -6.80 -9.77 -12.23
CA LEU A 109 -6.06 -11.03 -12.03
C LEU A 109 -6.54 -11.84 -10.83
N VAL A 110 -7.01 -11.17 -9.77
CA VAL A 110 -7.34 -11.82 -8.48
C VAL A 110 -8.82 -11.64 -8.13
N GLY A 111 -9.56 -10.80 -8.86
CA GLY A 111 -10.95 -10.48 -8.58
C GLY A 111 -11.15 -9.61 -7.33
N TRP A 112 -10.10 -8.98 -6.81
CA TRP A 112 -10.18 -8.15 -5.61
C TRP A 112 -10.69 -6.75 -5.95
N LYS A 113 -11.82 -6.36 -5.37
CA LYS A 113 -12.56 -5.12 -5.72
C LYS A 113 -12.63 -4.12 -4.58
N ASP A 114 -12.09 -4.44 -3.41
CA ASP A 114 -12.31 -3.68 -2.18
C ASP A 114 -11.45 -2.42 -2.10
N LEU A 115 -10.39 -2.29 -2.93
CA LEU A 115 -9.45 -1.17 -2.84
C LEU A 115 -10.09 0.16 -3.31
N LEU A 116 -10.70 0.17 -4.50
CA LEU A 116 -11.48 1.31 -5.01
C LEU A 116 -12.88 0.83 -5.42
N PRO A 117 -13.81 0.67 -4.47
CA PRO A 117 -15.12 0.05 -4.71
C PRO A 117 -16.01 0.83 -5.71
N PHE A 118 -15.69 2.08 -5.96
CA PHE A 118 -16.36 2.96 -6.92
C PHE A 118 -15.97 2.68 -8.38
N ILE A 119 -14.83 2.03 -8.63
CA ILE A 119 -14.39 1.66 -9.98
C ILE A 119 -14.54 0.14 -10.16
N LYS A 120 -15.63 -0.28 -10.81
CA LYS A 120 -15.91 -1.70 -11.04
C LYS A 120 -15.14 -2.20 -12.25
N ILE A 121 -14.19 -3.10 -12.01
CA ILE A 121 -13.40 -3.75 -13.06
C ILE A 121 -13.74 -5.26 -13.06
N PRO A 122 -14.11 -5.85 -14.21
CA PRO A 122 -14.42 -7.27 -14.29
C PRO A 122 -13.16 -8.12 -14.09
N SER A 123 -13.30 -9.32 -13.51
CA SER A 123 -12.21 -10.28 -13.41
C SER A 123 -12.05 -11.05 -14.73
N LEU A 124 -10.81 -11.36 -15.12
CA LEU A 124 -10.54 -12.13 -16.34
C LEU A 124 -10.91 -13.61 -16.19
N TRP A 125 -10.99 -14.09 -14.96
CA TRP A 125 -11.23 -15.51 -14.65
C TRP A 125 -12.72 -15.88 -14.59
N GLY A 126 -13.63 -14.97 -14.95
CA GLY A 126 -15.07 -15.28 -15.04
C GLY A 126 -15.74 -15.65 -13.71
N VAL A 127 -15.13 -15.31 -12.58
CA VAL A 127 -15.76 -15.54 -11.27
C VAL A 127 -16.76 -14.40 -11.02
N LYS A 128 -18.05 -14.72 -11.19
CA LYS A 128 -19.17 -13.87 -10.80
C LYS A 128 -19.10 -13.54 -9.32
#